data_AF-A0A2S4WJG2-F1
#
_entry.id   AF-A0A2S4WJG2-F1
#
_cell.length_a   1.000
_cell.length_b   1.000
_cell.length_c   1.000
_cell.angle_alpha   90.00
_cell.angle_beta   90.00
_cell.angle_gamma   90.00
#
_symmetry.space_group_name_H-M   'P 1'
#
loop_
_entity.id
_entity.type
_entity.pdbx_description
1 polymer ?
#
loop_
_entity_poly.entity_id
_entity_poly.type
_entity_poly.pdbx_seq_one_letter_code
_entity_poly.pdbx_strand_id
1 'polypeptide(L)'
;MNSRYKDVEPKKIADDKEITLAARARLAYLRLVIHLNQLKHERAKGTKNPSPPHFWTAIEEDLARCVGKPAIYKYAFGSLIIAKDRALWGNGATLAKDITADQAALPTDEEITAKIAKINGHTNEDEEADEESDDGNDPVV
;
A
#
# COMPACT_ATOMS: atom_id res chain seq x y z
N MET A 1 13.40 -20.72 7.03
CA MET A 1 12.03 -20.16 7.07
C MET A 1 11.59 -20.10 8.53
N ASN A 2 11.04 -18.97 8.97
CA ASN A 2 10.66 -18.77 10.36
C ASN A 2 9.52 -19.74 10.73
N SER A 3 9.68 -20.54 11.79
CA SER A 3 8.75 -21.64 12.15
C SER A 3 7.34 -21.15 12.52
N ARG A 4 7.21 -19.85 12.83
CA ARG A 4 5.99 -19.22 13.38
C ARG A 4 4.74 -19.37 12.51
N TYR A 5 4.89 -19.34 11.18
CA TYR A 5 3.76 -19.35 10.24
C TYR A 5 3.65 -20.65 9.44
N LYS A 6 4.45 -21.66 9.79
CA LYS A 6 4.37 -22.97 9.17
C LYS A 6 3.05 -23.61 9.62
N ASP A 7 2.21 -23.99 8.66
CA ASP A 7 0.91 -24.63 8.89
C ASP A 7 -0.18 -23.74 9.53
N VAL A 8 0.02 -22.42 9.55
CA VAL A 8 -1.01 -21.45 9.99
C VAL A 8 -1.92 -21.08 8.81
N GLU A 9 -3.23 -21.10 9.03
CA GLU A 9 -4.20 -20.68 8.02
C GLU A 9 -3.96 -19.23 7.56
N PRO A 10 -4.03 -18.93 6.25
CA PRO A 10 -3.75 -17.59 5.72
C PRO A 10 -4.55 -16.46 6.40
N LYS A 11 -5.79 -16.73 6.81
CA LYS A 11 -6.63 -15.76 7.55
C LYS A 11 -6.00 -15.37 8.89
N LYS A 12 -5.51 -16.36 9.64
CA LYS A 12 -4.86 -16.13 10.95
C LYS A 12 -3.55 -15.36 10.81
N ILE A 13 -2.82 -15.57 9.71
CA ILE A 13 -1.63 -14.76 9.39
C ILE A 13 -2.04 -13.32 9.07
N ALA A 14 -3.11 -13.12 8.29
CA ALA A 14 -3.61 -11.79 7.94
C ALA A 14 -4.13 -11.00 9.15
N ASP A 15 -4.55 -11.69 10.22
CA ASP A 15 -5.00 -11.09 11.47
C ASP A 15 -3.88 -10.93 12.51
N ASP A 16 -2.65 -11.39 12.22
CA ASP A 16 -1.50 -11.22 13.12
C ASP A 16 -1.16 -9.73 13.27
N LYS A 17 -1.29 -9.25 14.52
CA LYS A 17 -1.04 -7.86 14.93
C LYS A 17 0.43 -7.46 14.81
N GLU A 18 1.35 -8.41 14.83
CA GLU A 18 2.78 -8.14 14.61
C GLU A 18 3.09 -7.83 13.14
N ILE A 19 2.22 -8.24 12.21
CA ILE A 19 2.33 -7.86 10.81
C ILE A 19 1.74 -6.46 10.63
N THR A 20 2.59 -5.47 10.93
CA THR A 20 2.26 -4.04 10.83
C THR A 20 1.76 -3.65 9.43
N LEU A 21 0.96 -2.58 9.36
CA LEU A 21 0.54 -1.99 8.07
C LEU A 21 1.73 -1.62 7.19
N ALA A 22 2.83 -1.14 7.78
CA ALA A 22 4.06 -0.84 7.05
C ALA A 22 4.67 -2.10 6.41
N ALA A 23 4.67 -3.24 7.11
CA ALA A 23 5.15 -4.50 6.55
C ALA A 23 4.26 -4.98 5.39
N ARG A 24 2.94 -4.85 5.52
CA ARG A 24 1.98 -5.19 4.45
C ARG A 24 2.18 -4.30 3.22
N ALA A 25 2.35 -2.99 3.42
CA ALA A 25 2.62 -2.04 2.34
C ALA A 25 3.92 -2.37 1.61
N ARG A 26 4.99 -2.70 2.33
CA ARG A 26 6.28 -3.13 1.73
C ARG A 26 6.12 -4.39 0.89
N LEU A 27 5.38 -5.39 1.38
CA LEU A 27 5.15 -6.63 0.65
C LEU A 27 4.34 -6.39 -0.64
N ALA A 28 3.25 -5.63 -0.53
CA ALA A 28 2.40 -5.24 -1.67
C ALA A 28 3.20 -4.43 -2.71
N TYR A 29 4.02 -3.48 -2.26
CA TYR A 29 4.94 -2.72 -3.12
C TYR A 29 5.89 -3.64 -3.89
N LEU A 30 6.58 -4.54 -3.18
CA LEU A 30 7.51 -5.48 -3.82
C LEU A 30 6.81 -6.35 -4.85
N ARG A 31 5.60 -6.84 -4.55
CA ARG A 31 4.80 -7.64 -5.50
C ARG A 31 4.49 -6.86 -6.78
N LEU A 32 4.04 -5.61 -6.65
CA LEU A 32 3.74 -4.73 -7.80
C LEU A 32 5.00 -4.49 -8.65
N VAL A 33 6.13 -4.13 -8.03
CA VAL A 33 7.36 -3.80 -8.75
C VAL A 33 7.98 -5.04 -9.41
N ILE A 34 7.94 -6.21 -8.76
CA ILE A 34 8.36 -7.48 -9.37
C ILE A 34 7.50 -7.78 -10.60
N HIS A 35 6.18 -7.64 -10.50
CA HIS A 35 5.27 -7.88 -11.61
C HIS A 35 5.53 -6.93 -12.79
N LEU A 36 5.67 -5.62 -12.51
CA LEU A 36 6.02 -4.64 -13.53
C LEU A 36 7.37 -4.95 -14.21
N ASN A 37 8.36 -5.40 -13.45
CA ASN A 37 9.65 -5.78 -14.00
C ASN A 37 9.53 -7.01 -14.91
N GLN A 38 8.76 -8.03 -14.51
CA GLN A 38 8.49 -9.21 -15.33
C GLN A 38 7.83 -8.81 -16.66
N LEU A 39 6.79 -7.97 -16.62
CA LEU A 39 6.13 -7.46 -17.83
C LEU A 39 7.10 -6.70 -18.76
N LYS A 40 8.01 -5.89 -18.20
CA LYS A 40 9.04 -5.18 -18.99
C LYS A 40 9.99 -6.16 -19.68
N HIS A 41 10.46 -7.19 -18.98
CA HIS A 41 11.33 -8.21 -19.57
C HIS A 41 10.62 -9.04 -20.64
N GLU A 42 9.37 -9.46 -20.41
CA GLU A 42 8.60 -10.20 -21.43
C GLU A 42 8.41 -9.37 -22.70
N ARG A 43 8.15 -8.06 -22.58
CA ARG A 43 8.05 -7.15 -23.73
C ARG A 43 9.39 -6.94 -24.45
N ALA A 44 10.50 -6.98 -23.73
CA ALA A 44 11.83 -6.79 -24.31
C ALA A 44 12.36 -8.05 -25.02
N LYS A 45 11.88 -9.25 -24.64
CA LYS A 45 12.28 -10.51 -25.29
C LYS A 45 12.03 -10.45 -26.80
N GLY A 46 13.07 -10.74 -27.58
CA GLY A 46 12.99 -10.77 -29.04
C GLY A 46 12.99 -9.38 -29.71
N THR A 47 13.08 -8.29 -28.94
CA THR A 47 13.22 -6.93 -29.48
C THR A 47 14.68 -6.50 -29.52
N LYS A 48 15.02 -5.55 -30.40
CA LYS A 48 16.35 -4.90 -30.42
C LYS A 48 16.51 -3.83 -29.33
N ASN A 49 15.52 -3.69 -28.45
CA ASN A 49 15.55 -2.67 -27.40
C ASN A 49 16.63 -3.02 -26.37
N PRO A 50 17.28 -2.00 -25.79
CA PRO A 50 18.19 -2.23 -24.68
C PRO A 50 17.47 -2.99 -23.57
N SER A 51 18.18 -3.94 -22.96
CA SER A 51 17.66 -4.73 -21.86
C SER A 51 17.16 -3.79 -20.76
N PRO A 52 15.99 -4.05 -20.13
CA PRO A 52 15.50 -3.22 -19.05
C PRO A 52 16.57 -3.04 -17.96
N PRO A 53 16.60 -1.88 -17.26
CA PRO A 53 17.49 -1.69 -16.12
C PRO A 53 17.40 -2.85 -15.14
N HIS A 54 18.51 -3.18 -14.48
CA HIS A 54 18.49 -4.24 -13.47
C HIS A 54 17.40 -3.91 -12.44
N PHE A 55 16.54 -4.90 -12.17
CA PHE A 55 15.44 -4.82 -11.19
C PHE A 55 15.79 -4.06 -9.90
N TRP A 56 16.97 -4.30 -9.32
CA TRP A 56 17.41 -3.62 -8.10
C TRP A 56 17.65 -2.13 -8.29
N THR A 57 18.25 -1.71 -9.41
CA THR A 57 18.46 -0.29 -9.72
C THR A 57 17.13 0.46 -9.79
N ALA A 58 16.10 -0.14 -10.40
CA ALA A 58 14.77 0.47 -10.49
C ALA A 58 14.10 0.63 -9.11
N ILE A 59 14.29 -0.33 -8.20
CA ILE A 59 13.82 -0.23 -6.81
C ILE A 59 14.60 0.83 -6.04
N GLU A 60 15.92 0.85 -6.15
CA GLU A 60 16.78 1.82 -5.45
C GLU A 60 16.44 3.26 -5.83
N GLU A 61 16.24 3.53 -7.13
CA GLU A 61 15.80 4.85 -7.61
C GLU A 61 14.44 5.26 -7.03
N ASP A 62 13.49 4.33 -6.98
CA ASP A 62 12.15 4.59 -6.45
C ASP A 62 12.13 4.78 -4.93
N LEU A 63 12.90 3.96 -4.21
CA LEU A 63 13.11 4.13 -2.78
C LEU A 63 13.80 5.45 -2.48
N ALA A 64 14.82 5.84 -3.24
CA ALA A 64 15.50 7.13 -3.08
C ALA A 64 14.53 8.31 -3.21
N ARG A 65 13.58 8.25 -4.16
CA ARG A 65 12.49 9.24 -4.28
C ARG A 65 11.58 9.27 -3.05
N CYS A 66 11.36 8.14 -2.40
CA CYS A 66 10.49 8.03 -1.23
C CYS A 66 11.17 8.38 0.10
N VAL A 67 12.50 8.25 0.23
CA VAL A 67 13.23 8.49 1.49
C VAL A 67 13.00 9.91 2.02
N GLY A 68 13.10 10.92 1.14
CA GLY A 68 12.97 12.34 1.51
C GLY A 68 11.52 12.82 1.75
N LYS A 69 10.52 11.97 1.54
CA LYS A 69 9.11 12.35 1.66
C LYS A 69 8.64 12.35 3.13
N PRO A 70 7.70 13.24 3.49
CA PRO A 70 7.18 13.33 4.85
C PRO A 70 6.43 12.07 5.28
N ALA A 71 6.21 11.90 6.59
CA ALA A 71 5.54 10.72 7.14
C ALA A 71 4.12 10.51 6.56
N ILE A 72 3.36 11.60 6.38
CA ILE A 72 2.01 11.55 5.81
C ILE A 72 1.99 11.05 4.36
N TYR A 73 3.00 11.42 3.56
CA TYR A 73 3.17 10.91 2.21
C TYR A 73 3.41 9.41 2.24
N LYS A 74 4.33 8.94 3.09
CA LYS A 74 4.66 7.52 3.21
C LYS A 74 3.44 6.70 3.65
N TYR A 75 2.62 7.25 4.55
CA TYR A 75 1.37 6.63 4.98
C TYR A 75 0.32 6.57 3.86
N ALA A 76 0.09 7.68 3.14
CA ALA A 76 -0.83 7.74 2.02
C ALA A 76 -0.43 6.77 0.90
N PHE A 77 0.85 6.78 0.51
CA PHE A 77 1.43 5.86 -0.45
C PHE A 77 1.24 4.40 -0.04
N GLY A 78 1.63 4.04 1.20
CA GLY A 78 1.48 2.69 1.71
C GLY A 78 0.03 2.21 1.72
N SER A 79 -0.90 3.10 2.10
CA SER A 79 -2.34 2.81 2.10
C SER A 79 -2.88 2.54 0.69
N LEU A 80 -2.48 3.35 -0.29
CA LEU A 80 -2.87 3.18 -1.70
C LEU A 80 -2.32 1.87 -2.27
N ILE A 81 -1.08 1.53 -1.95
CA ILE A 81 -0.46 0.27 -2.39
C ILE A 81 -1.19 -0.94 -1.81
N ILE A 82 -1.53 -0.94 -0.52
CA ILE A 82 -2.29 -2.04 0.09
C ILE A 82 -3.65 -2.19 -0.58
N ALA A 83 -4.36 -1.09 -0.83
CA ALA A 83 -5.65 -1.12 -1.50
C ALA A 83 -5.53 -1.69 -2.92
N LYS A 84 -4.51 -1.27 -3.67
CA LYS A 84 -4.25 -1.75 -5.03
C LYS A 84 -3.89 -3.25 -5.06
N ASP A 85 -3.00 -3.70 -4.18
CA ASP A 85 -2.63 -5.12 -4.08
C ASP A 85 -3.84 -6.01 -3.75
N ARG A 86 -4.71 -5.57 -2.81
CA ARG A 86 -5.95 -6.26 -2.50
C ARG A 86 -6.93 -6.28 -3.66
N ALA A 87 -7.05 -5.18 -4.42
CA ALA A 87 -7.94 -5.14 -5.58
C ALA A 87 -7.48 -6.11 -6.68
N LEU A 88 -6.18 -6.24 -6.89
CA LEU A 88 -5.61 -7.11 -7.91
C LEU A 88 -5.57 -8.58 -7.50
N TRP A 89 -5.16 -8.88 -6.27
CA TRP A 89 -4.86 -10.26 -5.83
C TRP A 89 -5.67 -10.74 -4.62
N GLY A 90 -6.56 -9.92 -4.06
CA GLY A 90 -7.33 -10.27 -2.87
C GLY A 90 -8.43 -11.33 -3.10
N ASN A 91 -8.80 -11.60 -4.35
CA ASN A 91 -9.83 -12.58 -4.70
C ASN A 91 -9.32 -14.03 -4.77
N GLY A 92 -7.99 -14.25 -4.72
CA GLY A 92 -7.37 -15.58 -4.82
C GLY A 92 -7.44 -16.26 -6.19
N ALA A 93 -8.05 -15.63 -7.20
CA ALA A 93 -8.26 -16.19 -8.54
C ALA A 93 -7.46 -15.46 -9.63
N THR A 94 -7.07 -14.20 -9.42
CA THR A 94 -6.31 -13.44 -10.42
C THR A 94 -4.92 -14.03 -10.61
N LEU A 95 -4.59 -14.44 -11.83
CA LEU A 95 -3.25 -14.89 -12.19
C LEU A 95 -2.40 -13.69 -12.64
N ALA A 96 -1.08 -13.77 -12.45
CA ALA A 96 -0.16 -12.70 -12.83
C ALA A 96 -0.28 -12.31 -14.32
N LYS A 97 -0.52 -13.28 -15.20
CA LYS A 97 -0.71 -13.06 -16.65
C LYS A 97 -1.92 -12.18 -17.00
N ASP A 98 -2.90 -12.08 -16.10
CA ASP A 98 -4.16 -11.37 -16.34
C ASP A 98 -4.05 -9.88 -15.96
N ILE A 99 -2.92 -9.48 -15.36
CA ILE A 99 -2.69 -8.12 -14.85
C ILE A 99 -1.77 -7.35 -15.79
N THR A 100 -2.28 -6.24 -16.31
CA THR A 100 -1.52 -5.35 -17.19
C THR A 100 -0.58 -4.44 -16.42
N ALA A 101 0.36 -3.81 -17.13
CA ALA A 101 1.29 -2.84 -16.54
C ALA A 101 0.54 -1.63 -15.96
N ASP A 102 -0.55 -1.19 -16.60
CA ASP A 102 -1.32 -0.03 -16.17
C ASP A 102 -2.10 -0.33 -14.88
N GLN A 103 -2.64 -1.54 -14.75
CA GLN A 103 -3.29 -2.00 -13.53
C GLN A 103 -2.31 -2.11 -12.36
N ALA A 104 -1.10 -2.58 -12.62
CA ALA A 104 -0.04 -2.72 -11.61
C ALA A 104 0.78 -1.45 -11.37
N ALA A 105 0.47 -0.34 -12.06
CA ALA A 105 1.21 0.91 -11.92
C ALA A 105 1.21 1.39 -10.46
N LEU A 106 2.35 1.92 -10.00
CA LEU A 106 2.44 2.51 -8.67
C LEU A 106 1.56 3.76 -8.57
N PRO A 107 1.11 4.13 -7.35
CA PRO A 107 0.33 5.35 -7.16
C PRO A 107 1.07 6.60 -7.65
N THR A 108 0.35 7.49 -8.33
CA THR A 108 0.91 8.77 -8.81
C THR A 108 0.97 9.81 -7.68
N ASP A 109 1.78 10.85 -7.86
CA ASP A 109 1.85 11.98 -6.91
C ASP A 109 0.47 12.66 -6.73
N GLU A 110 -0.36 12.69 -7.77
CA GLU A 110 -1.73 13.22 -7.73
C GLU A 110 -2.64 12.35 -6.85
N GLU A 111 -2.61 11.02 -7.03
CA GLU A 111 -3.38 10.08 -6.22
C GLU A 111 -2.95 10.15 -4.74
N ILE A 112 -1.64 10.28 -4.49
CA ILE A 112 -1.10 10.43 -3.15
C ILE A 112 -1.54 11.75 -2.52
N THR A 113 -1.47 12.86 -3.26
CA THR A 113 -1.91 14.18 -2.79
C THR A 113 -3.40 14.18 -2.47
N ALA A 114 -4.23 13.58 -3.34
CA ALA A 114 -5.66 13.42 -3.08
C ALA A 114 -5.94 12.57 -1.83
N LYS A 115 -5.13 11.53 -1.60
CA LYS A 115 -5.24 10.71 -0.38
C LYS A 115 -4.81 11.48 0.87
N ILE A 116 -3.75 12.29 0.79
CA ILE A 116 -3.32 13.18 1.88
C ILE A 116 -4.43 14.17 2.23
N ALA A 117 -5.05 14.80 1.23
CA ALA A 117 -6.17 15.73 1.45
C ALA A 117 -7.34 15.06 2.18
N LYS A 118 -7.68 13.82 1.79
CA LYS A 118 -8.71 13.02 2.50
C LYS A 118 -8.31 12.68 3.94
N ILE A 119 -7.03 12.36 4.18
CA ILE A 119 -6.54 12.08 5.53
C ILE A 119 -6.68 13.33 6.40
N ASN A 120 -6.23 14.49 5.91
CA ASN A 120 -6.30 15.74 6.65
C ASN A 120 -7.74 16.24 6.83
N GLY A 121 -8.62 16.02 5.84
CA GLY A 121 -10.03 16.36 5.94
C GLY A 121 -10.76 15.57 7.02
N HIS A 122 -10.42 14.29 7.21
CA HIS A 122 -10.95 13.49 8.31
C HIS A 122 -10.39 13.91 9.68
N THR A 123 -9.15 14.37 9.77
CA THR A 123 -8.60 14.89 11.03
C THR A 123 -9.34 16.13 11.54
N ASN A 124 -9.93 16.91 10.64
CA ASN A 124 -10.65 18.15 11.00
C ASN A 124 -12.12 17.91 11.38
N GLU A 125 -12.71 16.75 11.09
CA GLU A 125 -14.10 16.44 11.46
C GLU A 125 -14.22 15.84 12.88
N ASP A 126 -13.10 15.37 13.46
CA ASP A 126 -13.06 14.77 14.79
C ASP A 126 -12.61 15.75 15.90
N GLU A 127 -12.34 17.03 15.58
CA GLU A 127 -11.93 18.07 16.57
C GLU A 127 -13.06 19.08 16.93
N GLU A 128 -14.25 19.01 16.31
CA GLU A 128 -15.40 19.90 16.63
C GLU A 128 -16.57 19.18 17.32
N ALA A 129 -16.29 18.23 18.21
CA ALA A 129 -17.33 17.61 19.03
C ALA A 129 -16.85 17.41 20.47
N ASP A 130 -16.41 18.48 21.14
CA ASP A 130 -16.33 18.51 22.61
C ASP A 130 -16.07 19.93 23.15
N GLU A 131 -16.85 20.94 22.74
CA GLU A 131 -17.04 22.14 23.58
C GLU A 131 -18.49 22.65 23.55
N GLU A 132 -19.03 22.83 24.77
CA GLU A 132 -20.33 23.41 25.17
C GLU A 132 -21.60 22.58 24.89
N SER A 133 -22.56 22.37 25.80
CA SER A 133 -22.82 22.85 27.18
C SER A 133 -24.05 22.06 27.71
N ASP A 134 -24.06 21.70 29.00
CA ASP A 134 -25.03 22.19 30.01
C ASP A 134 -26.35 21.40 30.18
N ASP A 135 -26.48 20.86 31.40
CA ASP A 135 -27.60 21.09 32.34
C ASP A 135 -28.15 19.82 33.03
N GLY A 136 -28.19 19.92 34.35
CA GLY A 136 -29.04 19.24 35.33
C GLY A 136 -29.49 17.80 35.11
N ASN A 137 -29.16 16.92 36.06
CA ASN A 137 -30.03 16.73 37.23
C ASN A 137 -29.53 15.54 38.10
N ASP A 138 -29.21 15.82 39.36
CA ASP A 138 -29.13 14.81 40.42
C ASP A 138 -30.53 14.19 40.61
N PRO A 139 -30.64 12.90 40.96
CA PRO A 139 -31.12 12.68 42.33
C PRO A 139 -30.51 11.47 43.05
N VAL A 140 -30.16 11.75 44.29
CA VAL A 140 -30.24 10.91 45.50
C VAL A 140 -31.30 9.80 45.40
N VAL A 141 -30.89 8.53 45.57
CA VAL A 141 -31.24 7.62 46.70
C VAL A 141 -30.15 6.55 46.84
#